data_AF-A0A1A2W9U2-F1
#
_entry.id   AF-A0A1A2W9U2-F1
#
_cell.length_a   1.000
_cell.length_b   1.000
_cell.length_c   1.000
_cell.angle_alpha   90.00
_cell.angle_beta   90.00
_cell.angle_gamma   90.00
#
_symmetry.space_group_name_H-M   'P 1'
#
loop_
_entity.id
_entity.type
_entity.pdbx_description
1 polymer ?
#
loop_
_entity_poly.entity_id
_entity_poly.type
_entity_poly.pdbx_seq_one_letter_code
_entity_poly.pdbx_strand_id
1 'polypeptide(L)'
;MTQPNDPVSTGVAGEPAPDAADGAVTEPIFAAGPDVQTPTEGEEFEGPRRRARRERAERRAAQARATAIEEARREAKRRATGRAADEPKPVARGVVRGLKMLLVTVLLVVLGVGLALILYFTPAMSARNIVVVGTGVVTREEVLDAARVRPGTPLLQINTNQVADRVAAIRRVASARVQRQYPSALRITIVERIPVAVKDFPDGPHLFDRDGVDFATGPPPPALPYLDVANPGPNDPATKAALQVL
;
A
#
# COMPACT_ATOMS: atom_id res chain seq x y z
N MET A 1 31.86 41.41 16.11
CA MET A 1 31.43 41.04 17.47
C MET A 1 31.12 39.56 17.43
N THR A 2 31.80 38.60 18.05
CA THR A 2 32.95 38.57 18.95
C THR A 2 33.41 37.11 18.94
N GLN A 3 34.65 36.86 18.54
CA GLN A 3 35.47 35.72 18.98
C GLN A 3 36.36 36.25 20.13
N PRO A 4 37.21 35.48 20.84
CA PRO A 4 37.28 34.03 21.11
C PRO A 4 37.57 33.75 22.62
N ASN A 5 37.78 32.49 23.03
CA ASN A 5 38.88 32.10 23.94
C ASN A 5 38.86 30.60 24.29
N ASP A 6 39.93 29.91 23.88
CA ASP A 6 40.49 28.73 24.55
C ASP A 6 41.20 29.15 25.86
N PRO A 7 41.67 28.18 26.67
CA PRO A 7 43.12 28.07 26.73
C PRO A 7 43.70 26.65 26.64
N VAL A 8 44.91 26.67 26.10
CA VAL A 8 45.92 25.64 25.87
C VAL A 8 46.63 25.20 27.17
N SER A 9 47.27 24.02 27.13
CA SER A 9 48.60 23.67 27.71
C SER A 9 48.57 22.48 28.68
N THR A 10 49.48 21.50 28.70
CA THR A 10 50.72 21.19 27.95
C THR A 10 51.28 19.86 28.47
N GLY A 11 51.99 19.12 27.59
CA GLY A 11 53.23 18.38 27.91
C GLY A 11 53.08 16.92 28.35
N VAL A 12 53.98 15.98 28.02
CA VAL A 12 55.37 16.07 27.57
C VAL A 12 55.79 14.77 26.85
N ALA A 13 56.55 14.96 25.77
CA ALA A 13 57.57 14.15 25.09
C ALA A 13 57.98 12.73 25.58
N GLY A 14 58.39 11.91 24.60
CA GLY A 14 59.70 11.24 24.66
C GLY A 14 59.74 9.75 24.30
N GLU A 15 60.00 9.43 23.02
CA GLU A 15 60.86 8.30 22.65
C GLU A 15 62.26 8.53 23.25
N PRO A 16 63.06 7.49 23.62
CA PRO A 16 63.58 6.53 22.65
C PRO A 16 63.82 5.08 23.16
N ALA A 17 64.11 4.17 22.22
CA ALA A 17 64.84 2.92 22.45
C ALA A 17 66.37 3.20 22.64
N PRO A 18 67.31 2.23 22.74
CA PRO A 18 67.24 0.76 22.91
C PRO A 18 68.27 0.22 23.97
N ASP A 19 68.52 -1.10 23.90
CA ASP A 19 69.72 -1.86 24.35
C ASP A 19 69.88 -2.20 25.85
N ALA A 20 70.34 -3.39 26.27
CA ALA A 20 70.76 -4.60 25.55
C ALA A 20 70.96 -5.79 26.53
N ALA A 21 71.13 -6.96 25.91
CA ALA A 21 71.86 -8.16 26.36
C ALA A 21 71.17 -9.10 27.37
N ASP A 22 71.28 -10.42 27.27
CA ASP A 22 72.25 -11.28 26.57
C ASP A 22 71.58 -12.67 26.39
N GLY A 23 71.65 -13.35 25.25
CA GLY A 23 72.73 -14.30 24.96
C GLY A 23 72.19 -15.53 24.22
N ALA A 24 72.23 -15.47 22.88
CA ALA A 24 72.97 -16.38 21.98
C ALA A 24 73.30 -17.82 22.48
N VAL A 25 73.27 -18.93 21.71
CA VAL A 25 73.42 -19.12 20.25
C VAL A 25 73.39 -20.64 19.92
N THR A 26 72.76 -20.99 18.78
CA THR A 26 73.05 -22.04 17.75
C THR A 26 73.18 -23.56 18.03
N GLU A 27 72.54 -24.34 17.14
CA GLU A 27 73.04 -25.62 16.59
C GLU A 27 74.25 -25.41 15.65
N PRO A 28 75.17 -26.40 15.49
CA PRO A 28 75.22 -27.12 14.20
C PRO A 28 75.72 -28.60 14.23
N ILE A 29 75.05 -29.46 13.44
CA ILE A 29 75.51 -30.27 12.27
C ILE A 29 76.98 -30.79 12.15
N PHE A 30 77.06 -32.14 12.10
CA PHE A 30 77.90 -33.09 11.29
C PHE A 30 79.32 -33.60 11.66
N ALA A 31 79.44 -34.94 11.47
CA ALA A 31 80.51 -35.76 10.85
C ALA A 31 81.66 -36.40 11.67
N ALA A 32 81.58 -37.75 11.77
CA ALA A 32 82.58 -38.82 11.51
C ALA A 32 83.89 -38.97 12.33
N GLY A 33 83.96 -40.08 13.12
CA GLY A 33 85.05 -41.07 13.31
C GLY A 33 86.44 -40.65 13.84
N PRO A 34 87.19 -41.49 14.62
CA PRO A 34 87.30 -42.94 14.46
C PRO A 34 87.23 -43.77 15.78
N ASP A 35 87.37 -45.10 15.61
CA ASP A 35 87.37 -46.20 16.59
C ASP A 35 88.15 -45.96 17.91
N VAL A 36 87.67 -46.53 19.02
CA VAL A 36 88.29 -47.66 19.74
C VAL A 36 87.40 -48.13 20.92
N GLN A 37 87.24 -49.45 20.94
CA GLN A 37 86.50 -50.37 21.82
C GLN A 37 86.65 -50.18 23.34
N THR A 38 85.57 -50.43 24.10
CA THR A 38 85.42 -51.50 25.14
C THR A 38 84.20 -51.24 26.07
N PRO A 39 83.61 -52.24 26.74
CA PRO A 39 83.29 -53.60 26.33
C PRO A 39 81.77 -53.91 26.41
N THR A 40 81.45 -55.02 25.75
CA THR A 40 80.19 -55.75 25.57
C THR A 40 79.30 -55.97 26.79
N GLU A 41 78.00 -55.73 26.55
CA GLU A 41 76.87 -56.64 26.82
C GLU A 41 76.89 -57.45 28.11
N GLY A 42 76.23 -56.91 29.14
CA GLY A 42 75.52 -57.75 30.10
C GLY A 42 74.15 -58.12 29.51
N GLU A 43 74.11 -59.14 28.66
CA GLU A 43 72.87 -59.84 28.34
C GLU A 43 72.28 -60.38 29.65
N GLU A 44 71.36 -59.62 30.24
CA GLU A 44 70.55 -60.10 31.35
C GLU A 44 69.72 -61.26 30.79
N PHE A 45 70.17 -62.49 31.06
CA PHE A 45 69.56 -63.74 30.64
C PHE A 45 68.13 -63.82 31.22
N GLU A 46 67.19 -63.20 30.52
CA GLU A 46 65.77 -63.28 30.83
C GLU A 46 65.28 -64.66 30.40
N GLY A 47 65.26 -65.59 31.35
CA GLY A 47 64.87 -66.98 31.10
C GLY A 47 63.51 -67.11 30.38
N PRO A 48 63.27 -68.21 29.65
CA PRO A 48 62.18 -68.35 28.67
C PRO A 48 60.76 -68.10 29.21
N ARG A 49 60.57 -68.14 30.53
CA ARG A 49 59.29 -67.90 31.21
C ARG A 49 58.93 -66.40 31.36
N ARG A 50 59.92 -65.50 31.44
CA ARG A 50 59.70 -64.08 31.74
C ARG A 50 59.41 -63.28 30.46
N ARG A 51 60.09 -63.59 29.34
CA ARG A 51 59.77 -63.10 27.98
C ARG A 51 58.34 -63.47 27.55
N ALA A 52 57.93 -64.72 27.75
CA ALA A 52 56.58 -65.19 27.42
C ALA A 52 55.48 -64.48 28.25
N ARG A 53 55.78 -64.06 29.48
CA ARG A 53 54.84 -63.32 30.34
C ARG A 53 54.68 -61.88 29.87
N ARG A 54 55.77 -61.23 29.46
CA ARG A 54 55.78 -59.87 28.91
C ARG A 54 55.07 -59.78 27.57
N GLU A 55 55.34 -60.70 26.66
CA GLU A 55 54.67 -60.76 25.36
C GLU A 55 53.15 -60.99 25.50
N ARG A 56 52.73 -61.83 26.45
CA ARG A 56 51.31 -62.00 26.81
C ARG A 56 50.71 -60.76 27.48
N ALA A 57 51.50 -59.95 28.18
CA ALA A 57 51.03 -58.71 28.79
C ALA A 57 50.87 -57.62 27.73
N GLU A 58 51.79 -57.53 26.77
CA GLU A 58 51.75 -56.61 25.63
C GLU A 58 50.59 -56.94 24.69
N ARG A 59 50.35 -58.22 24.39
CA ARG A 59 49.18 -58.66 23.61
C ARG A 59 47.85 -58.31 24.31
N ARG A 60 47.78 -58.45 25.64
CA ARG A 60 46.60 -58.06 26.43
C ARG A 60 46.41 -56.53 26.47
N ALA A 61 47.49 -55.77 26.58
CA ALA A 61 47.44 -54.31 26.53
C ALA A 61 47.01 -53.80 25.15
N ALA A 62 47.46 -54.44 24.07
CA ALA A 62 47.05 -54.12 22.71
C ALA A 62 45.56 -54.43 22.47
N GLN A 63 45.08 -55.58 22.95
CA GLN A 63 43.66 -55.93 22.88
C GLN A 63 42.78 -54.95 23.67
N ALA A 64 43.18 -54.56 24.87
CA ALA A 64 42.46 -53.59 25.69
C ALA A 64 42.38 -52.19 25.05
N ARG A 65 43.43 -51.77 24.34
CA ARG A 65 43.43 -50.51 23.57
C ARG A 65 42.50 -50.58 22.36
N ALA A 66 42.47 -51.72 21.67
CA ALA A 66 41.58 -51.93 20.54
C ALA A 66 40.09 -51.88 20.97
N THR A 67 39.74 -52.54 22.08
CA THR A 67 38.37 -52.52 22.60
C THR A 67 37.97 -51.12 23.09
N ALA A 68 38.88 -50.39 23.75
CA ALA A 68 38.63 -49.03 24.20
C ALA A 68 38.36 -48.05 23.04
N ILE A 69 39.08 -48.21 21.92
CA ILE A 69 38.84 -47.41 20.70
C ILE A 69 37.47 -47.75 20.09
N GLU A 70 37.09 -49.03 20.06
CA GLU A 70 35.81 -49.45 19.54
C GLU A 70 34.63 -48.96 20.40
N GLU A 71 34.77 -49.02 21.73
CA GLU A 71 33.80 -48.48 22.67
C GLU A 71 33.69 -46.96 22.58
N ALA A 72 34.81 -46.24 22.52
CA ALA A 72 34.82 -44.80 22.30
C ALA A 72 34.13 -44.42 20.98
N ARG A 73 34.34 -45.20 19.91
CA ARG A 73 33.67 -45.01 18.63
C ARG A 73 32.16 -45.28 18.71
N ARG A 74 31.75 -46.33 19.44
CA ARG A 74 30.33 -46.67 19.66
C ARG A 74 29.63 -45.62 20.51
N GLU A 75 30.29 -45.10 21.55
CA GLU A 75 29.77 -44.00 22.36
C GLU A 75 29.68 -42.69 21.58
N ALA A 76 30.72 -42.34 20.82
CA ALA A 76 30.69 -41.17 19.95
C ALA A 76 29.55 -41.28 18.93
N LYS A 77 29.33 -42.46 18.34
CA LYS A 77 28.19 -42.71 17.46
C LYS A 77 26.86 -42.60 18.19
N ARG A 78 26.71 -43.13 19.40
CA ARG A 78 25.48 -42.99 20.22
C ARG A 78 25.21 -41.53 20.59
N ARG A 79 26.24 -40.74 20.92
CA ARG A 79 26.12 -39.30 21.22
C ARG A 79 25.78 -38.49 19.97
N ALA A 80 26.33 -38.85 18.81
CA ALA A 80 26.01 -38.22 17.53
C ALA A 80 24.61 -38.61 17.03
N THR A 81 24.15 -39.83 17.29
CA THR A 81 22.79 -40.29 16.92
C THR A 81 21.74 -39.80 17.91
N GLY A 82 22.11 -39.59 19.19
CA GLY A 82 21.27 -39.00 20.24
C GLY A 82 21.19 -37.47 20.18
N ARG A 83 22.19 -36.80 19.59
CA ARG A 83 22.02 -35.49 18.94
C ARG A 83 21.42 -35.71 17.55
N ALA A 84 20.23 -36.30 17.52
CA ALA A 84 19.38 -36.17 16.35
C ALA A 84 19.36 -34.69 15.99
N ALA A 85 19.69 -34.42 14.73
CA ALA A 85 19.85 -33.10 14.17
C ALA A 85 18.79 -32.14 14.73
N ASP A 86 19.24 -30.93 15.09
CA ASP A 86 18.36 -29.77 15.14
C ASP A 86 17.78 -29.63 13.73
N GLU A 87 16.71 -30.38 13.44
CA GLU A 87 15.94 -30.23 12.21
C GLU A 87 15.41 -28.79 12.26
N PRO A 88 15.75 -27.92 11.29
CA PRO A 88 15.18 -26.60 11.25
C PRO A 88 13.66 -26.79 11.12
N LYS A 89 12.97 -26.48 12.23
CA LYS A 89 11.52 -26.64 12.40
C LYS A 89 10.85 -26.14 11.11
N PRO A 90 10.20 -27.01 10.31
CA PRO A 90 9.70 -26.59 9.01
C PRO A 90 8.68 -25.49 9.26
N VAL A 91 8.94 -24.30 8.71
CA VAL A 91 8.02 -23.16 8.77
C VAL A 91 6.62 -23.67 8.44
N ALA A 92 5.72 -23.58 9.42
CA ALA A 92 4.40 -24.18 9.33
C ALA A 92 3.76 -23.73 8.02
N ARG A 93 3.44 -24.68 7.13
CA ARG A 93 2.92 -24.42 5.77
C ARG A 93 1.74 -23.44 5.74
N GLY A 94 1.01 -23.31 6.86
CA GLY A 94 -0.04 -22.31 7.07
C GLY A 94 0.43 -20.85 7.01
N VAL A 95 1.62 -20.52 7.52
CA VAL A 95 2.17 -19.15 7.50
C VAL A 95 2.46 -18.70 6.07
N VAL A 96 3.06 -19.59 5.27
CA VAL A 96 3.37 -19.31 3.85
C VAL A 96 2.09 -19.20 3.02
N ARG A 97 1.06 -20.02 3.33
CA ARG A 97 -0.24 -19.97 2.66
C ARG A 97 -1.01 -18.69 3.02
N GLY A 98 -0.93 -18.24 4.28
CA GLY A 98 -1.46 -16.96 4.74
C GLY A 98 -0.77 -15.77 4.07
N LEU A 99 0.56 -15.80 3.96
CA LEU A 99 1.32 -14.76 3.26
C LEU A 99 1.02 -14.71 1.75
N LYS A 100 0.89 -15.87 1.09
CA LYS A 100 0.48 -15.94 -0.32
C LYS A 100 -0.92 -15.37 -0.54
N MET A 101 -1.88 -15.74 0.33
CA MET A 101 -3.23 -15.18 0.29
C MET A 101 -3.20 -13.66 0.50
N LEU A 102 -2.47 -13.17 1.50
CA LEU A 102 -2.29 -11.73 1.75
C LEU A 102 -1.71 -11.02 0.53
N LEU A 103 -0.64 -11.55 -0.07
CA LEU A 103 -0.03 -10.98 -1.28
C LEU A 103 -1.01 -10.94 -2.45
N VAL A 104 -1.79 -11.99 -2.67
CA VAL A 104 -2.83 -12.01 -3.71
C VAL A 104 -3.92 -10.99 -3.43
N THR A 105 -4.38 -10.89 -2.18
CA THR A 105 -5.38 -9.88 -1.79
C THR A 105 -4.86 -8.47 -1.99
N VAL A 106 -3.62 -8.18 -1.55
CA VAL A 106 -2.98 -6.87 -1.75
C VAL A 106 -2.84 -6.57 -3.24
N LEU A 107 -2.39 -7.54 -4.04
CA LEU A 107 -2.27 -7.38 -5.50
C LEU A 107 -3.63 -7.07 -6.15
N LEU A 108 -4.70 -7.77 -5.76
CA LEU A 108 -6.05 -7.51 -6.25
C LEU A 108 -6.56 -6.13 -5.85
N VAL A 109 -6.30 -5.69 -4.62
CA VAL A 109 -6.65 -4.33 -4.17
C VAL A 109 -5.89 -3.28 -4.97
N VAL A 110 -4.58 -3.44 -5.16
CA VAL A 110 -3.75 -2.52 -5.96
C VAL A 110 -4.23 -2.46 -7.41
N LEU A 111 -4.55 -3.60 -8.02
CA LEU A 111 -5.12 -3.65 -9.37
C LEU A 111 -6.48 -2.96 -9.44
N GLY A 112 -7.36 -3.21 -8.46
CA GLY A 112 -8.68 -2.59 -8.39
C GLY A 112 -8.61 -1.07 -8.23
N VAL A 113 -7.76 -0.58 -7.32
CA VAL A 113 -7.52 0.86 -7.12
C VAL A 113 -6.86 1.47 -8.35
N GLY A 114 -5.86 0.82 -8.93
CA GLY A 114 -5.19 1.26 -10.15
C GLY A 114 -6.17 1.41 -11.31
N LEU A 115 -7.05 0.42 -11.52
CA LEU A 115 -8.09 0.48 -12.54
C LEU A 115 -9.10 1.60 -12.27
N ALA A 116 -9.54 1.77 -11.01
CA ALA A 116 -10.45 2.84 -10.62
C ALA A 116 -9.85 4.22 -10.88
N LEU A 117 -8.58 4.43 -10.53
CA LEU A 117 -7.85 5.67 -10.80
C LEU A 117 -7.72 5.92 -12.31
N ILE A 118 -7.36 4.90 -13.09
CA ILE A 118 -7.31 5.00 -14.56
C ILE A 118 -8.67 5.43 -15.10
N LEU A 119 -9.76 4.77 -14.70
CA LEU A 119 -11.11 5.13 -15.17
C LEU A 119 -11.57 6.52 -14.70
N TYR A 120 -11.12 6.96 -13.52
CA TYR A 120 -11.43 8.27 -12.97
C TYR A 120 -10.68 9.41 -13.69
N PHE A 121 -9.40 9.22 -14.00
CA PHE A 121 -8.55 10.24 -14.62
C PHE A 121 -8.53 10.18 -16.16
N THR A 122 -8.86 9.04 -16.75
CA THR A 122 -8.80 8.85 -18.21
C THR A 122 -10.16 9.16 -18.85
N PRO A 123 -10.20 9.85 -20.01
CA PRO A 123 -11.44 10.12 -20.75
C PRO A 123 -12.04 8.88 -21.45
N ALA A 124 -11.75 7.67 -20.97
CA ALA A 124 -12.36 6.43 -21.47
C ALA A 124 -13.88 6.43 -21.25
N MET A 125 -14.32 6.95 -20.09
CA MET A 125 -15.74 7.16 -19.76
C MET A 125 -16.07 8.65 -19.61
N SER A 126 -15.87 9.44 -20.66
CA SER A 126 -16.14 10.89 -20.65
C SER A 126 -17.50 11.25 -21.23
N ALA A 127 -18.09 12.35 -20.76
CA ALA A 127 -19.28 12.95 -21.35
C ALA A 127 -18.97 13.53 -22.73
N ARG A 128 -19.09 12.69 -23.76
CA ARG A 128 -18.91 13.07 -25.17
C ARG A 128 -20.24 13.49 -25.79
N ASN A 129 -21.32 12.83 -25.38
CA ASN A 129 -22.66 13.09 -25.88
C ASN A 129 -23.54 13.62 -24.74
N ILE A 130 -24.01 14.86 -24.84
CA ILE A 130 -25.00 15.40 -23.90
C ILE A 130 -26.37 15.40 -24.60
N VAL A 131 -27.25 14.52 -24.11
CA VAL A 131 -28.61 14.34 -24.63
C VAL A 131 -29.55 15.08 -23.71
N VAL A 132 -30.25 16.08 -24.25
CA VAL A 132 -31.27 16.84 -23.52
C VAL A 132 -32.65 16.37 -23.99
N VAL A 133 -33.54 16.09 -23.04
CA VAL A 133 -34.90 15.60 -23.29
C VAL A 133 -35.90 16.45 -22.52
N GLY A 134 -37.08 16.66 -23.10
CA GLY A 134 -38.15 17.46 -22.49
C GLY A 134 -38.07 18.95 -22.80
N THR A 135 -37.30 19.32 -23.84
CA THR A 135 -37.24 20.69 -24.36
C THR A 135 -38.51 21.03 -25.13
N GLY A 136 -39.07 22.21 -24.87
CA GLY A 136 -40.17 22.83 -25.59
C GLY A 136 -39.83 24.29 -25.82
N VAL A 137 -40.19 25.15 -24.86
CA VAL A 137 -39.84 26.58 -24.87
C VAL A 137 -38.38 26.79 -24.45
N VAL A 138 -37.89 25.97 -23.51
CA VAL A 138 -36.49 25.99 -23.07
C VAL A 138 -35.65 25.27 -24.11
N THR A 139 -34.69 25.99 -24.68
CA THR A 139 -33.83 25.46 -25.75
C THR A 139 -32.79 24.50 -25.20
N ARG A 140 -32.29 23.61 -26.06
CA ARG A 140 -31.20 22.70 -25.70
C ARG A 140 -29.95 23.48 -25.31
N GLU A 141 -29.67 24.57 -25.99
CA GLU A 141 -28.50 25.43 -25.81
C GLU A 141 -28.53 26.10 -24.44
N GLU A 142 -29.69 26.61 -24.02
CA GLU A 142 -29.89 27.19 -22.69
C GLU A 142 -29.66 26.17 -21.57
N VAL A 143 -30.15 24.94 -21.75
CA VAL A 143 -29.89 23.84 -20.80
C VAL A 143 -28.39 23.49 -20.73
N LEU A 144 -27.70 23.45 -21.88
CA LEU A 144 -26.27 23.16 -21.92
C LEU A 144 -25.43 24.25 -21.27
N ASP A 145 -25.79 25.51 -21.50
CA ASP A 145 -25.11 26.67 -20.90
C ASP A 145 -25.30 26.67 -19.39
N ALA A 146 -26.52 26.44 -18.90
CA ALA A 146 -26.79 26.28 -17.47
C ALA A 146 -26.06 25.06 -16.86
N ALA A 147 -26.01 23.94 -17.59
CA ALA A 147 -25.35 22.73 -17.12
C ALA A 147 -23.84 22.93 -16.89
N ARG A 148 -23.17 23.81 -17.66
CA ARG A 148 -21.72 24.10 -17.55
C ARG A 148 -20.83 22.86 -17.53
N VAL A 149 -21.21 21.82 -18.26
CA VAL A 149 -20.43 20.59 -18.39
C VAL A 149 -19.54 20.70 -19.62
N ARG A 150 -18.22 20.74 -19.41
CA ARG A 150 -17.26 20.73 -20.52
C ARG A 150 -17.28 19.37 -21.24
N PRO A 151 -17.38 19.33 -22.57
CA PRO A 151 -17.23 18.09 -23.33
C PRO A 151 -15.92 17.38 -22.96
N GLY A 152 -15.95 16.05 -22.85
CA GLY A 152 -14.77 15.26 -22.50
C GLY A 152 -14.49 15.15 -21.00
N THR A 153 -15.27 15.81 -20.13
CA THR A 153 -15.17 15.61 -18.67
C THR A 153 -15.52 14.16 -18.31
N PRO A 154 -14.70 13.44 -17.50
CA PRO A 154 -15.01 12.08 -17.05
C PRO A 154 -16.36 12.02 -16.31
N LEU A 155 -17.23 11.07 -16.67
CA LEU A 155 -18.57 10.93 -16.09
C LEU A 155 -18.54 10.73 -14.56
N LEU A 156 -17.49 10.05 -14.07
CA LEU A 156 -17.22 9.81 -12.66
C LEU A 156 -16.93 11.10 -11.88
N GLN A 157 -16.38 12.13 -12.54
CA GLN A 157 -16.05 13.42 -11.92
C GLN A 157 -17.24 14.41 -11.95
N ILE A 158 -18.23 14.18 -12.80
CA ILE A 158 -19.38 15.07 -12.93
C ILE A 158 -20.28 14.89 -11.71
N ASN A 159 -20.53 15.97 -10.96
CA ASN A 159 -21.57 15.98 -9.94
C ASN A 159 -22.95 16.22 -10.58
N THR A 160 -23.72 15.15 -10.77
CA THR A 160 -25.04 15.21 -11.43
C THR A 160 -26.07 16.03 -10.66
N ASN A 161 -26.00 16.05 -9.33
CA ASN A 161 -26.93 16.83 -8.51
C ASN A 161 -26.67 18.32 -8.72
N GLN A 162 -25.41 18.73 -8.64
CA GLN A 162 -25.04 20.12 -8.88
C GLN A 162 -25.36 20.59 -10.31
N VAL A 163 -25.22 19.70 -11.31
CA VAL A 163 -25.67 20.00 -12.69
C VAL A 163 -27.19 20.15 -12.73
N ALA A 164 -27.94 19.25 -12.08
CA ALA A 164 -29.40 19.33 -12.03
C ALA A 164 -29.86 20.62 -11.36
N ASP A 165 -29.25 21.03 -10.24
CA ASP A 165 -29.57 22.26 -9.52
C ASP A 165 -29.35 23.49 -10.40
N ARG A 166 -28.25 23.53 -11.16
CA ARG A 166 -27.99 24.63 -12.10
C ARG A 166 -29.01 24.69 -13.23
N VAL A 167 -29.40 23.54 -13.79
CA VAL A 167 -30.42 23.49 -14.84
C VAL A 167 -31.81 23.84 -14.29
N ALA A 168 -32.14 23.42 -13.07
CA ALA A 168 -33.37 23.76 -12.39
C ALA A 168 -33.46 25.25 -11.99
N ALA A 169 -32.35 25.98 -12.01
CA ALA A 169 -32.33 27.42 -11.79
C ALA A 169 -32.88 28.22 -12.99
N ILE A 170 -33.03 27.60 -14.16
CA ILE A 170 -33.77 28.19 -15.28
C ILE A 170 -35.23 28.33 -14.84
N ARG A 171 -35.76 29.57 -14.77
CA ARG A 171 -37.09 29.84 -14.20
C ARG A 171 -38.19 28.98 -14.81
N ARG A 172 -38.18 28.79 -16.13
CA ARG A 172 -39.15 27.98 -16.89
C ARG A 172 -39.07 26.47 -16.60
N VAL A 173 -38.03 25.99 -15.92
CA VAL A 173 -37.86 24.57 -15.59
C VAL A 173 -38.51 24.27 -14.23
N ALA A 174 -39.43 23.31 -14.23
CA ALA A 174 -40.09 22.82 -13.02
C ALA A 174 -39.18 21.84 -12.26
N SER A 175 -38.54 20.94 -13.01
CA SER A 175 -37.58 19.99 -12.45
C SER A 175 -36.56 19.56 -13.51
N ALA A 176 -35.36 19.22 -13.05
CA ALA A 176 -34.30 18.68 -13.88
C ALA A 176 -33.75 17.39 -13.26
N ARG A 177 -33.53 16.37 -14.09
CA ARG A 177 -32.91 15.10 -13.71
C ARG A 177 -31.72 14.84 -14.60
N VAL A 178 -30.58 14.56 -14.00
CA VAL A 178 -29.34 14.28 -14.71
C VAL A 178 -28.89 12.86 -14.41
N GLN A 179 -28.64 12.09 -15.47
CA GLN A 179 -28.23 10.69 -15.39
C GLN A 179 -26.97 10.44 -16.23
N ARG A 180 -26.06 9.65 -15.68
CA ARG A 180 -24.87 9.16 -16.40
C ARG A 180 -25.28 7.96 -17.22
N GLN A 181 -25.14 8.04 -18.54
CA GLN A 181 -25.33 6.92 -19.44
C GLN A 181 -23.95 6.44 -19.90
N TYR A 182 -23.44 5.45 -19.18
CA TYR A 182 -22.18 4.81 -19.54
C TYR A 182 -22.29 4.15 -20.92
N PRO A 183 -21.20 4.17 -21.72
CA PRO A 183 -19.87 4.63 -21.36
C PRO A 183 -19.61 6.13 -21.56
N SER A 184 -20.38 6.86 -22.37
CA SER A 184 -19.95 8.18 -22.89
C SER A 184 -21.02 9.27 -22.99
N ALA A 185 -22.20 9.07 -22.41
CA ALA A 185 -23.31 10.00 -22.52
C ALA A 185 -23.77 10.55 -21.15
N LEU A 186 -24.19 11.81 -21.16
CA LEU A 186 -24.89 12.46 -20.04
C LEU A 186 -26.30 12.80 -20.51
N ARG A 187 -27.32 12.22 -19.86
CA ARG A 187 -28.72 12.51 -20.15
C ARG A 187 -29.22 13.55 -19.17
N ILE A 188 -29.76 14.64 -19.70
CA ILE A 188 -30.43 15.70 -18.94
C ILE A 188 -31.89 15.68 -19.36
N THR A 189 -32.78 15.30 -18.44
CA THR A 189 -34.22 15.36 -18.66
C THR A 189 -34.76 16.55 -17.89
N ILE A 190 -35.41 17.47 -18.59
CA ILE A 190 -36.09 18.61 -17.98
C ILE A 190 -37.61 18.45 -18.09
N VAL A 191 -38.32 19.06 -17.15
CA VAL A 191 -39.77 19.24 -17.19
C VAL A 191 -40.02 20.74 -17.13
N GLU A 192 -40.69 21.28 -18.13
CA GLU A 192 -41.05 22.70 -18.16
C GLU A 192 -42.26 23.00 -17.25
N ARG A 193 -42.31 24.22 -16.73
CA ARG A 193 -43.45 24.71 -15.95
C ARG A 193 -44.63 24.98 -16.86
N ILE A 194 -45.81 24.60 -16.40
CA ILE A 194 -47.08 24.82 -17.08
C ILE A 194 -47.79 25.97 -16.36
N PRO A 195 -48.24 27.02 -17.07
CA PRO A 195 -48.95 28.12 -16.45
C PRO A 195 -50.35 27.68 -16.03
N VAL A 196 -50.75 28.05 -14.82
CA VAL A 196 -52.09 27.78 -14.27
C VAL A 196 -52.82 29.06 -13.86
N ALA A 197 -52.08 30.13 -13.61
CA ALA A 197 -52.64 31.43 -13.24
C ALA A 197 -51.77 32.57 -13.79
N VAL A 198 -52.37 33.76 -13.88
CA VAL A 198 -51.74 34.97 -14.41
C VAL A 198 -51.93 36.11 -13.43
N LYS A 199 -50.97 37.02 -13.32
CA LYS A 199 -51.16 38.30 -12.66
C LYS A 199 -50.52 39.41 -13.47
N ASP A 200 -51.24 40.51 -13.62
CA ASP A 200 -50.70 41.71 -14.27
C ASP A 200 -49.81 42.50 -13.32
N PHE A 201 -48.62 42.82 -13.79
CA PHE A 201 -47.67 43.73 -13.17
C PHE A 201 -47.39 44.92 -14.12
N PRO A 202 -46.77 46.01 -13.63
CA PRO A 202 -46.45 47.18 -14.45
C PRO A 202 -45.55 46.86 -15.67
N ASP A 203 -44.75 45.79 -15.61
CA ASP A 203 -43.86 45.29 -16.65
C ASP A 203 -44.50 44.23 -17.56
N GLY A 204 -45.76 43.84 -17.30
CA GLY A 204 -46.58 42.97 -18.14
C GLY A 204 -47.28 41.84 -17.38
N PRO A 205 -47.94 40.92 -18.11
CA PRO A 205 -48.57 39.74 -17.50
C PRO A 205 -47.52 38.70 -17.12
N HIS A 206 -47.55 38.26 -15.85
CA HIS A 206 -46.67 37.24 -15.31
C HIS A 206 -47.41 35.92 -15.15
N LEU A 207 -46.76 34.83 -15.51
CA LEU A 207 -47.30 33.48 -15.51
C LEU A 207 -46.81 32.72 -14.28
N PHE A 208 -47.78 32.14 -13.57
CA PHE A 208 -47.55 31.36 -12.36
C PHE A 208 -47.91 29.91 -12.61
N ASP A 209 -47.11 29.02 -12.05
CA ASP A 209 -47.41 27.58 -12.05
C ASP A 209 -48.13 27.15 -10.77
N ARG A 210 -48.44 25.86 -10.68
CA ARG A 210 -49.12 25.24 -9.51
C ARG A 210 -48.37 25.40 -8.18
N ASP A 211 -47.07 25.67 -8.23
CA ASP A 211 -46.25 25.85 -7.03
C ASP A 211 -46.18 27.34 -6.63
N GLY A 212 -46.85 28.23 -7.38
CA GLY A 212 -46.86 29.68 -7.13
C GLY A 212 -45.58 30.38 -7.60
N VAL A 213 -44.82 29.76 -8.49
CA VAL A 213 -43.58 30.32 -9.02
C VAL A 213 -43.87 31.18 -10.25
N ASP A 214 -43.45 32.44 -10.20
CA ASP A 214 -43.38 33.32 -11.38
C ASP A 214 -42.23 32.88 -12.29
N PHE A 215 -42.57 32.26 -13.41
CA PHE A 215 -41.59 31.63 -14.29
C PHE A 215 -41.44 32.31 -15.66
N ALA A 216 -42.36 33.18 -16.05
CA ALA A 216 -42.36 33.80 -17.36
C ALA A 216 -43.23 35.06 -17.42
N THR A 217 -42.77 36.06 -18.17
CA THR A 217 -43.55 37.25 -18.53
C THR A 217 -43.95 37.15 -20.01
N GLY A 218 -45.22 37.39 -20.33
CA GLY A 218 -45.70 37.37 -21.72
C GLY A 218 -47.22 37.18 -21.85
N PRO A 219 -47.74 37.20 -23.09
CA PRO A 219 -49.16 37.00 -23.35
C PRO A 219 -49.64 35.67 -22.76
N PRO A 220 -50.69 35.66 -21.93
CA PRO A 220 -51.16 34.44 -21.33
C PRO A 220 -51.82 33.52 -22.36
N PRO A 221 -51.66 32.20 -22.24
CA PRO A 221 -52.52 31.24 -22.91
C PRO A 221 -54.01 31.56 -22.67
N PRO A 222 -54.89 31.25 -23.63
CA PRO A 222 -56.31 31.50 -23.48
C PRO A 222 -56.87 30.76 -22.25
N ALA A 223 -57.83 31.39 -21.58
CA ALA A 223 -58.60 30.84 -20.46
C ALA A 223 -57.83 30.61 -19.13
N LEU A 224 -56.70 31.28 -18.90
CA LEU A 224 -56.08 31.27 -17.57
C LEU A 224 -56.76 32.27 -16.60
N PRO A 225 -57.03 31.87 -15.34
CA PRO A 225 -57.57 32.74 -14.32
C PRO A 225 -56.54 33.78 -13.84
N TYR A 226 -57.03 34.94 -13.42
CA TYR A 226 -56.21 36.00 -12.84
C TYR A 226 -56.13 35.88 -11.32
N LEU A 227 -54.93 36.05 -10.78
CA LEU A 227 -54.66 35.92 -9.36
C LEU A 227 -54.80 37.28 -8.66
N ASP A 228 -55.80 37.40 -7.78
CA ASP A 228 -56.01 38.60 -6.95
C ASP A 228 -55.25 38.49 -5.61
N VAL A 229 -53.92 38.50 -5.69
CA VAL A 229 -53.01 38.46 -4.54
C VAL A 229 -51.99 39.58 -4.70
N ALA A 230 -51.74 40.39 -3.67
CA ALA A 230 -50.85 41.54 -3.77
C ALA A 230 -49.43 41.18 -4.26
N ASN A 231 -48.79 40.19 -3.60
CA ASN A 231 -47.44 39.72 -3.92
C ASN A 231 -47.41 38.20 -3.99
N PRO A 232 -47.76 37.59 -5.14
CA PRO A 232 -47.80 36.15 -5.24
C PRO A 232 -46.42 35.52 -5.22
N GLY A 233 -46.33 34.34 -4.62
CA GLY A 233 -45.07 33.60 -4.58
C GLY A 233 -45.20 32.22 -3.94
N PRO A 234 -44.16 31.37 -4.09
CA PRO A 234 -44.19 29.97 -3.66
C PRO A 234 -44.21 29.80 -2.14
N ASN A 235 -43.87 30.85 -1.38
CA ASN A 235 -43.89 30.84 0.08
C ASN A 235 -45.08 31.62 0.66
N ASP A 236 -45.92 32.24 -0.18
CA ASP A 236 -47.06 33.02 0.26
C ASP A 236 -48.30 32.12 0.49
N PRO A 237 -48.90 32.12 1.70
CA PRO A 237 -50.09 31.32 1.99
C PRO A 237 -51.30 31.69 1.13
N ALA A 238 -51.49 32.97 0.80
CA ALA A 238 -52.64 33.41 -0.01
C ALA A 238 -52.55 32.87 -1.44
N THR A 239 -51.36 32.90 -2.03
CA THR A 239 -51.06 32.27 -3.32
C THR A 239 -51.37 30.78 -3.31
N LYS A 240 -50.89 30.04 -2.28
CA LYS A 240 -51.17 28.60 -2.18
C LYS A 240 -52.66 28.28 -2.06
N ALA A 241 -53.39 29.05 -1.26
CA ALA A 241 -54.82 28.87 -1.10
C ALA A 241 -55.57 29.15 -2.41
N ALA A 242 -55.21 30.21 -3.12
CA ALA A 242 -55.80 30.53 -4.42
C ALA A 242 -55.55 29.44 -5.46
N LEU A 243 -54.32 28.90 -5.54
CA LEU A 243 -53.96 27.84 -6.49
C LEU A 243 -54.57 26.48 -6.18
N GLN A 244 -55.00 26.21 -4.94
CA GLN A 244 -55.66 24.95 -4.57
C GLN A 244 -57.10 24.82 -5.11
N VAL A 245 -57.73 25.93 -5.48
CA VAL A 245 -59.13 25.97 -5.93
C VAL A 245 -59.25 25.93 -7.46
N LEU A 246 -58.12 26.04 -8.16
CA LEU A 246 -58.01 25.99 -9.63
C LEU A 246 -57.75 24.56 -10.11
#